data_AF-A0A1R4KQ11-F1
#
_entry.id   AF-A0A1R4KQ11-F1
#
_cell.length_a   1.000
_cell.length_b   1.000
_cell.length_c   1.000
_cell.angle_alpha   90.00
_cell.angle_beta   90.00
_cell.angle_gamma   90.00
#
_symmetry.space_group_name_H-M   'P 1'
#
loop_
_entity.id
_entity.type
_entity.pdbx_description
1 polymer ?
#
loop_
_entity_poly.entity_id
_entity_poly.type
_entity_poly.pdbx_seq_one_letter_code
_entity_poly.pdbx_strand_id
1 'polypeptide(L)'
;MTGERGIQLDLETAERQVKLLERCQQKLDESVEQMEELRVGQTEQVWTADGKSVDLAAKLTAKYLAGREQLNAIQKDIAEAHENLKLAIEETRLLDEEQKRAFAAMLKTINLGFPIKLSPF
;
A
#
# COMPACT_ATOMS: atom_id res chain seq x y z
N MET A 1 -5.20 30.40 -6.41
CA MET A 1 -4.00 29.54 -6.37
C MET A 1 -3.99 28.81 -5.05
N THR A 2 -4.66 27.66 -5.00
CA THR A 2 -4.69 26.78 -3.82
C THR A 2 -3.36 26.05 -3.76
N GLY A 3 -2.47 26.50 -2.87
CA GLY A 3 -1.24 25.79 -2.57
C GLY A 3 -1.60 24.43 -1.98
N GLU A 4 -1.41 23.38 -2.77
CA GLU A 4 -1.31 22.02 -2.27
C GLU A 4 -0.21 22.03 -1.21
N ARG A 5 -0.62 22.03 0.06
CA ARG A 5 0.28 21.67 1.15
C ARG A 5 0.63 20.21 0.88
N GLY A 6 1.78 20.00 0.22
CA GLY A 6 2.38 18.68 0.14
C GLY A 6 2.39 18.12 1.54
N ILE A 7 1.60 17.06 1.77
CA ILE A 7 1.57 16.37 3.04
C ILE A 7 2.98 15.77 3.16
N GLN A 8 3.85 16.44 3.91
CA GLN A 8 5.16 15.92 4.23
C GLN A 8 4.93 14.72 5.15
N LEU A 9 4.84 13.54 4.55
CA LEU A 9 4.66 12.29 5.27
C LEU A 9 6.01 11.98 5.95
N ASP A 10 6.06 12.05 7.27
CA ASP A 10 7.23 11.56 7.99
C ASP A 10 7.38 10.04 7.79
N LEU A 11 8.62 9.54 7.89
CA LEU A 11 8.95 8.14 7.65
C LEU A 11 8.10 7.19 8.51
N GLU A 12 7.86 7.57 9.76
CA GLU A 12 7.05 6.79 10.69
C GLU A 12 5.59 6.67 10.22
N THR A 13 5.03 7.73 9.64
CA THR A 13 3.69 7.75 9.05
C THR A 13 3.65 6.94 7.76
N ALA A 14 4.69 6.98 6.95
CA ALA A 14 4.82 6.14 5.76
C ALA A 14 4.84 4.64 6.11
N GLU A 15 5.66 4.25 7.09
CA GLU A 15 5.74 2.88 7.59
C GLU A 15 4.42 2.39 8.22
N ARG A 16 3.70 3.29 8.92
CA ARG A 16 2.36 2.99 9.44
C ARG A 16 1.35 2.75 8.32
N GLN A 17 1.41 3.52 7.24
CA GLN A 17 0.54 3.34 6.07
C GLN A 17 0.82 2.04 5.33
N VAL A 18 2.08 1.64 5.20
CA VAL A 18 2.47 0.32 4.66
C VAL A 18 1.81 -0.82 5.46
N LYS A 19 1.93 -0.79 6.80
CA LYS A 19 1.29 -1.81 7.68
C LYS A 19 -0.24 -1.80 7.62
N LEU A 20 -0.86 -0.67 7.24
CA LEU A 20 -2.30 -0.61 7.02
C LEU A 20 -2.67 -1.29 5.71
N LEU A 21 -1.92 -1.05 4.64
CA LEU A 21 -2.13 -1.70 3.35
C LEU A 21 -1.95 -3.22 3.42
N GLU A 22 -0.93 -3.70 4.13
CA GLU A 22 -0.73 -5.15 4.36
C GLU A 22 -1.94 -5.79 5.06
N ARG A 23 -2.49 -5.12 6.09
CA ARG A 23 -3.70 -5.59 6.79
C ARG A 23 -4.95 -5.53 5.92
N CYS A 24 -5.07 -4.51 5.07
CA CYS A 24 -6.16 -4.43 4.11
C CYS A 24 -6.08 -5.57 3.09
N GLN A 25 -4.88 -5.89 2.60
CA GLN A 25 -4.64 -6.98 1.67
C GLN A 25 -5.03 -8.33 2.28
N GLN A 26 -4.59 -8.60 3.51
CA GLN A 26 -4.96 -9.82 4.23
C GLN A 26 -6.48 -9.99 4.40
N LYS A 27 -7.19 -8.91 4.79
CA LYS A 27 -8.65 -8.94 4.89
C LYS A 27 -9.34 -9.13 3.54
N LEU A 28 -8.75 -8.62 2.47
CA LEU A 28 -9.28 -8.80 1.13
C LEU A 28 -9.16 -10.28 0.72
N ASP A 29 -8.02 -10.90 1.01
CA ASP A 29 -7.77 -12.32 0.73
C ASP A 29 -8.76 -13.22 1.49
N GLU A 30 -8.99 -12.94 2.78
CA GLU A 30 -10.02 -13.61 3.59
C GLU A 30 -11.43 -13.43 3.01
N SER A 31 -11.75 -12.24 2.50
CA SER A 31 -13.05 -11.96 1.86
C SER A 31 -13.21 -12.73 0.54
N VAL A 32 -12.14 -12.90 -0.24
CA VAL A 32 -12.17 -13.68 -1.48
C VAL A 32 -12.41 -15.16 -1.16
N GLU A 33 -11.74 -15.70 -0.13
CA GLU A 33 -11.92 -17.08 0.32
C GLU A 33 -13.37 -17.36 0.76
N GLN A 34 -13.94 -16.49 1.61
CA GLN A 34 -15.34 -16.60 2.05
C GLN A 34 -16.33 -16.54 0.88
N MET A 35 -16.06 -15.70 -0.12
CA MET A 35 -16.93 -15.65 -1.31
C MET A 35 -16.85 -16.93 -2.14
N GLU A 36 -15.68 -17.54 -2.30
CA GLU A 36 -15.54 -18.82 -3.02
C GLU A 36 -16.26 -19.96 -2.27
N GLU A 37 -16.20 -20.00 -0.93
CA GLU A 37 -16.97 -20.96 -0.13
C GLU A 37 -18.49 -20.80 -0.34
N LEU A 38 -18.98 -19.55 -0.34
CA LEU A 38 -20.38 -19.25 -0.60
C LEU A 38 -20.82 -19.67 -2.01
N ARG A 39 -19.94 -19.56 -3.01
CA ARG A 39 -20.21 -20.04 -4.37
C ARG A 39 -20.42 -21.55 -4.36
N VAL A 40 -19.54 -22.31 -3.71
CA VAL A 40 -19.63 -23.77 -3.65
C VAL A 40 -20.94 -24.20 -2.98
N GLY A 41 -21.29 -23.62 -1.84
CA GLY A 41 -22.51 -23.95 -1.08
C GLY A 41 -23.82 -23.66 -1.82
N GLN A 42 -23.85 -22.67 -2.72
CA GLN A 42 -25.04 -22.34 -3.51
C GLN A 42 -25.31 -23.31 -4.68
N THR A 43 -24.31 -24.07 -5.13
CA THR A 43 -24.43 -24.91 -6.33
C THR A 43 -25.02 -26.30 -6.05
N GLU A 44 -24.86 -26.84 -4.83
CA GLU A 44 -25.26 -28.22 -4.51
C GLU A 44 -26.62 -28.34 -3.80
N GLN A 45 -27.12 -27.29 -3.12
CA GLN A 45 -28.24 -27.42 -2.17
C GLN A 45 -29.56 -26.76 -2.58
N VAL A 46 -29.60 -25.94 -3.64
CA VAL A 46 -30.78 -25.10 -3.94
C VAL A 46 -31.66 -25.65 -5.07
N TRP A 47 -31.44 -26.87 -5.57
CA TRP A 47 -32.24 -27.43 -6.66
C TRP A 47 -33.67 -27.79 -6.21
N THR A 48 -34.62 -26.88 -6.44
CA THR A 48 -36.05 -27.16 -6.35
C THR A 48 -36.62 -27.57 -7.72
N ALA A 49 -37.60 -28.47 -7.71
CA ALA A 49 -38.22 -29.06 -8.91
C ALA A 49 -38.99 -28.05 -9.80
N ASP A 50 -39.18 -26.81 -9.35
CA ASP A 50 -39.95 -25.77 -10.03
C ASP A 50 -39.11 -24.81 -10.90
N GLY A 51 -37.80 -25.05 -11.07
CA GLY A 51 -36.93 -24.29 -11.97
C GLY A 51 -36.58 -22.87 -11.51
N LYS A 52 -37.23 -22.33 -10.47
CA LYS A 52 -36.89 -21.02 -9.87
C LYS A 52 -35.51 -21.00 -9.23
N SER A 53 -34.99 -22.17 -8.87
CA SER A 53 -33.62 -22.37 -8.41
C SER A 53 -32.58 -21.99 -9.46
N VAL A 54 -32.86 -22.17 -10.76
CA VAL A 54 -31.92 -21.87 -11.86
C VAL A 54 -31.78 -20.36 -12.05
N ASP A 55 -32.90 -19.63 -12.09
CA ASP A 55 -32.89 -18.17 -12.22
C ASP A 55 -32.26 -17.50 -10.99
N LEU A 56 -32.53 -18.02 -9.79
CA LEU A 56 -31.92 -17.51 -8.56
C LEU A 56 -30.41 -17.82 -8.52
N ALA A 57 -30.00 -19.03 -8.86
CA ALA A 57 -28.60 -19.41 -8.95
C ALA A 57 -27.85 -18.58 -9.99
N ALA A 58 -28.45 -18.31 -11.15
CA ALA A 58 -27.87 -17.45 -12.18
C ALA A 58 -27.67 -16.00 -11.69
N LYS A 59 -28.67 -15.43 -10.99
CA LYS A 59 -28.56 -14.07 -10.42
C LYS A 59 -27.51 -13.99 -9.31
N LEU A 60 -27.42 -15.01 -8.46
CA LEU A 60 -26.41 -15.07 -7.40
C LEU A 60 -25.01 -15.24 -7.99
N THR A 61 -24.86 -16.10 -9.00
CA THR A 61 -23.61 -16.30 -9.74
C THR A 61 -23.17 -15.01 -10.44
N ALA A 62 -24.09 -14.27 -11.06
CA ALA A 62 -23.78 -12.98 -11.68
C ALA A 62 -23.30 -11.94 -10.65
N LYS A 63 -23.96 -11.85 -9.50
CA LYS A 63 -23.52 -10.98 -8.39
C LYS A 63 -22.15 -11.38 -7.84
N TYR A 64 -21.91 -12.68 -7.70
CA TYR A 64 -20.63 -13.23 -7.29
C TYR A 64 -19.50 -12.82 -8.25
N LEU A 65 -19.70 -13.01 -9.56
CA LEU A 65 -18.70 -12.67 -10.58
C LEU A 65 -18.40 -11.16 -10.58
N ALA A 66 -19.44 -10.32 -10.46
CA ALA A 66 -19.26 -8.87 -10.37
C ALA A 66 -18.51 -8.45 -9.07
N GLY A 67 -18.84 -9.05 -7.94
CA GLY A 67 -18.15 -8.81 -6.67
C GLY A 67 -16.68 -9.24 -6.72
N ARG A 68 -16.40 -10.37 -7.39
CA ARG A 68 -15.02 -10.86 -7.59
C ARG A 68 -14.21 -9.93 -8.47
N GLU A 69 -14.79 -9.38 -9.53
CA GLU A 69 -14.13 -8.38 -10.37
C GLU A 69 -13.77 -7.11 -9.58
N GLN A 70 -14.70 -6.64 -8.74
CA GLN A 70 -14.45 -5.49 -7.86
C GLN A 70 -13.36 -5.77 -6.83
N LEU A 71 -13.36 -6.94 -6.18
CA LEU A 71 -12.30 -7.31 -5.24
C LEU A 71 -10.94 -7.37 -5.93
N ASN A 72 -10.85 -7.98 -7.12
CA ASN A 72 -9.61 -8.03 -7.88
C ASN A 72 -9.07 -6.63 -8.22
N ALA A 73 -9.95 -5.70 -8.58
CA ALA A 73 -9.57 -4.30 -8.83
C ALA A 73 -9.00 -3.64 -7.56
N ILE A 74 -9.68 -3.81 -6.42
CA ILE A 74 -9.20 -3.28 -5.12
C ILE A 74 -7.86 -3.91 -4.73
N GLN A 75 -7.68 -5.21 -4.96
CA GLN A 75 -6.44 -5.94 -4.66
C GLN A 75 -5.27 -5.36 -5.48
N LYS A 76 -5.51 -5.07 -6.75
CA LYS A 76 -4.55 -4.43 -7.64
C LYS A 76 -4.20 -3.02 -7.18
N ASP A 77 -5.20 -2.20 -6.85
CA ASP A 77 -4.99 -0.83 -6.38
C ASP A 77 -4.20 -0.79 -5.06
N ILE A 78 -4.48 -1.72 -4.14
CA ILE A 78 -3.73 -1.87 -2.88
C ILE A 78 -2.28 -2.27 -3.15
N ALA A 79 -2.04 -3.22 -4.05
CA ALA A 79 -0.69 -3.66 -4.41
C ALA A 79 0.13 -2.52 -5.04
N GLU A 80 -0.47 -1.77 -5.98
CA GLU A 80 0.17 -0.60 -6.59
C GLU A 80 0.47 0.50 -5.56
N ALA A 81 -0.47 0.79 -4.66
CA ALA A 81 -0.27 1.76 -3.58
C ALA A 81 0.86 1.35 -2.63
N HIS A 82 0.95 0.06 -2.33
CA HIS A 82 1.99 -0.49 -1.46
C HIS A 82 3.39 -0.37 -2.08
N GLU A 83 3.55 -0.74 -3.36
CA GLU A 83 4.83 -0.60 -4.07
C GLU A 83 5.23 0.87 -4.22
N ASN A 84 4.30 1.76 -4.56
CA ASN A 84 4.56 3.19 -4.67
C ASN A 84 5.02 3.80 -3.34
N LEU A 85 4.41 3.40 -2.22
CA LEU A 85 4.82 3.87 -0.90
C LEU A 85 6.21 3.35 -0.51
N LYS A 86 6.53 2.09 -0.81
CA LYS A 86 7.87 1.54 -0.58
C LYS A 86 8.93 2.31 -1.35
N LEU A 87 8.70 2.55 -2.65
CA LEU A 87 9.62 3.32 -3.49
C LEU A 87 9.81 4.74 -2.95
N ALA A 88 8.73 5.43 -2.58
CA ALA A 88 8.80 6.77 -2.02
C ALA A 88 9.61 6.83 -0.70
N ILE A 89 9.48 5.82 0.15
CA ILE A 89 10.27 5.70 1.38
C ILE A 89 11.76 5.51 1.06
N GLU A 90 12.08 4.63 0.11
CA GLU A 90 13.46 4.36 -0.30
C GLU A 90 14.13 5.60 -0.90
N GLU A 91 13.45 6.28 -1.82
CA GLU A 91 13.93 7.53 -2.43
C GLU A 91 14.18 8.61 -1.37
N THR A 92 13.25 8.78 -0.43
CA THR A 92 13.38 9.76 0.66
C THR A 92 14.60 9.45 1.54
N ARG A 93 14.85 8.17 1.83
CA ARG A 93 16.02 7.74 2.61
C ARG A 93 17.33 8.00 1.86
N LEU A 94 17.37 7.72 0.56
CA LEU A 94 18.55 7.96 -0.26
C LEU A 94 18.89 9.46 -0.34
N LEU A 95 17.86 10.31 -0.51
CA LEU A 95 18.00 11.76 -0.51
C LEU A 95 18.54 12.29 0.82
N ASP A 96 18.03 11.80 1.96
CA ASP A 96 18.51 12.19 3.29
C ASP A 96 19.98 11.79 3.51
N GLU A 97 20.37 10.59 3.08
CA GLU A 97 21.77 10.14 3.18
C GLU A 97 22.71 10.93 2.26
N GLU A 98 22.28 11.30 1.06
CA GLU A 98 23.06 12.14 0.16
C GLU A 98 23.27 13.54 0.76
N GLN A 99 22.22 14.14 1.33
CA GLN A 99 22.31 15.42 2.02
C GLN A 99 23.28 15.37 3.21
N LYS A 100 23.24 14.32 4.04
CA LYS A 100 24.20 14.12 5.14
C LYS A 100 25.63 14.02 4.63
N ARG A 101 25.87 13.28 3.54
CA ARG A 101 27.22 13.17 2.94
C ARG A 101 27.72 14.51 2.40
N ALA A 102 26.86 15.26 1.70
CA ALA A 102 27.20 16.57 1.17
C ALA A 102 27.55 17.55 2.31
N PHE A 103 26.75 17.56 3.38
CA PHE A 103 27.00 18.39 4.55
C PHE A 103 28.32 18.01 5.26
N ALA A 104 28.58 16.71 5.45
CA ALA A 104 29.84 16.23 6.02
C ALA A 104 31.06 16.62 5.16
N ALA A 105 30.95 16.56 3.83
CA ALA A 105 31.99 16.99 2.91
C ALA A 105 32.25 18.50 3.01
N MET A 106 31.20 19.32 3.15
CA MET A 106 31.31 20.76 3.35
C MET A 106 32.03 21.09 4.66
N LEU A 107 31.64 20.45 5.77
CA LEU A 107 32.31 20.63 7.07
C LEU A 107 33.80 20.25 7.00
N LYS A 108 34.13 19.15 6.32
CA LYS A 108 35.53 18.73 6.14
C LYS A 108 36.32 19.76 5.34
N THR A 109 35.72 20.36 4.31
CA THR A 109 36.35 21.41 3.49
C THR A 109 36.59 22.68 4.30
N ILE A 110 35.63 23.08 5.13
CA ILE A 110 35.76 24.23 6.04
C ILE A 110 36.86 23.97 7.09
N ASN A 111 36.89 22.78 7.68
CA ASN A 111 37.87 22.41 8.70
C ASN A 111 39.31 22.26 8.16
N LEU A 112 39.46 21.98 6.85
CA LEU A 112 40.75 21.93 6.15
C LEU A 112 41.17 23.30 5.56
N GLY A 113 40.23 24.24 5.41
CA GLY A 113 40.46 25.57 4.81
C GLY A 113 40.94 26.65 5.78
N PHE A 114 40.75 26.48 7.09
CA PHE A 114 41.27 27.39 8.12
C PHE A 114 41.77 26.60 9.33
N PRO A 115 43.10 26.43 9.52
CA PRO A 115 43.61 25.91 10.77
C PRO A 115 43.37 26.96 11.86
N ILE A 116 42.33 26.75 12.68
CA ILE A 116 42.15 27.53 13.91
C ILE A 116 43.29 27.12 14.84
N LYS A 117 44.38 27.91 14.83
CA LYS A 117 45.38 27.87 15.89
C LYS A 117 44.71 28.38 17.16
N LEU A 118 44.17 27.47 17.96
CA LEU A 118 43.92 27.75 19.37
C LEU A 118 45.29 27.94 20.03
N SER A 119 45.67 29.20 20.21
CA SER A 119 46.81 29.56 21.05
C SER A 119 46.49 29.19 22.51
N PRO A 120 47.38 28.47 23.20
CA PRO A 120 47.18 28.16 24.61
C PRO A 120 47.34 29.45 25.43
N PHE A 121 46.31 29.76 26.21
CA PHE A 121 46.44 30.63 27.39
C PHE A 121 46.99 29.82 28.55
#